data_AF-A0A6J5F8A6-F1
#
_entry.id   AF-A0A6J5F8A6-F1
#
_cell.length_a   1.000
_cell.length_b   1.000
_cell.length_c   1.000
_cell.angle_alpha   90.00
_cell.angle_beta   90.00
_cell.angle_gamma   90.00
#
_symmetry.space_group_name_H-M   'P 1'
#
loop_
_entity.id
_entity.type
_entity.pdbx_description
1 polymer ?
#
loop_
_entity_poly.entity_id
_entity_poly.type
_entity_poly.pdbx_seq_one_letter_code
_entity_poly.pdbx_strand_id
1 'polypeptide(L)'
;MKIMNVLIALVCTFSVAAVQAREVKVSPARMSCADFTVVDEAYQPALVYWVAGVDKLGVRETDTFVVDTAHPVSETVVEECKNDPQAPFMSKVRSLIIAKKVSLLEHH
;
A
#
# COMPACT_ATOMS: atom_id res chain seq x y z
N MET A 1 -20.70 62.26 -7.87
CA MET A 1 -20.39 61.51 -9.11
C MET A 1 -19.01 60.91 -8.90
N LYS A 2 -18.77 59.59 -8.82
CA LYS A 2 -19.09 58.57 -9.81
C LYS A 2 -18.95 57.20 -9.11
N ILE A 3 -20.06 56.49 -9.00
CA ILE A 3 -20.14 55.02 -8.92
C ILE A 3 -19.30 54.41 -10.05
N MET A 4 -18.63 53.27 -9.81
CA MET A 4 -18.73 52.03 -10.61
C MET A 4 -17.46 51.17 -10.46
N ASN A 5 -17.65 49.99 -9.88
CA ASN A 5 -16.98 48.70 -10.13
C ASN A 5 -15.45 48.61 -10.09
N VAL A 6 -14.93 47.99 -9.02
CA VAL A 6 -13.98 46.87 -9.17
C VAL A 6 -14.41 45.74 -8.24
N LEU A 7 -15.06 44.75 -8.85
CA LEU A 7 -15.25 43.39 -8.35
C LEU A 7 -13.90 42.67 -8.27
N ILE A 8 -13.82 41.62 -7.42
CA ILE A 8 -12.76 40.60 -7.33
C ILE A 8 -11.58 41.07 -6.44
N ALA A 9 -11.26 40.47 -5.29
CA ALA A 9 -10.98 39.06 -5.13
C ALA A 9 -11.39 38.52 -3.74
N LEU A 10 -12.19 37.46 -3.76
CA LEU A 10 -12.40 36.54 -2.66
C LEU A 10 -11.07 35.80 -2.39
N VAL A 11 -10.23 36.35 -1.53
CA VAL A 11 -9.03 35.66 -1.03
C VAL A 11 -9.47 34.70 0.08
N CYS A 12 -10.08 33.58 -0.32
CA CYS A 12 -10.14 32.40 0.54
C CYS A 12 -8.75 31.77 0.55
N THR A 13 -7.88 32.25 1.44
CA THR A 13 -6.67 31.51 1.84
C THR A 13 -7.12 30.21 2.51
N PHE A 14 -7.35 29.18 1.72
CA PHE A 14 -7.33 27.81 2.22
C PHE A 14 -5.90 27.56 2.69
N SER A 15 -5.69 27.71 4.00
CA SER A 15 -4.52 27.15 4.65
C SER A 15 -4.62 25.63 4.49
N VAL A 16 -4.01 25.10 3.42
CA VAL A 16 -3.76 23.66 3.33
C VAL A 16 -2.79 23.37 4.47
N ALA A 17 -3.33 22.93 5.61
CA ALA A 17 -2.51 22.39 6.66
C ALA A 17 -1.79 21.20 6.03
N ALA A 18 -0.49 21.35 5.79
CA ALA A 18 0.35 20.24 5.39
C ALA A 18 0.27 19.23 6.54
N VAL A 19 -0.54 18.18 6.34
CA VAL A 19 -0.56 17.02 7.21
C VAL A 19 0.84 16.45 7.10
N GLN A 20 1.69 16.72 8.08
CA GLN A 20 3.02 16.13 8.10
C GLN A 20 2.82 14.63 8.18
N ALA A 21 3.25 13.92 7.13
CA ALA A 21 3.26 12.47 7.12
C ALA A 21 4.12 12.01 8.30
N ARG A 22 3.47 11.50 9.36
CA ARG A 22 4.16 10.91 10.50
C ARG A 22 4.87 9.67 9.99
N GLU A 23 6.19 9.62 10.13
CA GLU A 23 6.97 8.43 9.77
C GLU A 23 6.55 7.26 10.67
N VAL A 24 5.79 6.32 10.11
CA VAL A 24 5.39 5.09 10.81
C VAL A 24 6.41 4.01 10.50
N LYS A 25 7.21 3.65 11.51
CA LYS A 25 8.14 2.53 11.41
C LYS A 25 7.38 1.23 11.58
N VAL A 26 7.30 0.45 10.51
CA VAL A 26 6.73 -0.90 10.52
C VAL A 26 7.84 -1.94 10.45
N SER A 27 7.61 -3.12 11.03
CA SER A 27 8.53 -4.26 10.99
C SER A 27 7.79 -5.44 10.33
N PRO A 28 7.77 -5.54 9.00
CA PRO A 28 6.95 -6.54 8.30
C PRO A 28 7.28 -7.99 8.68
N ALA A 29 8.55 -8.24 9.03
CA ALA A 29 9.02 -9.53 9.53
C ALA A 29 8.40 -9.97 10.88
N ARG A 30 7.83 -9.04 11.65
CA ARG A 30 7.31 -9.28 13.00
C ARG A 30 5.84 -8.92 13.17
N MET A 31 5.17 -8.48 12.10
CA MET A 31 3.78 -8.02 12.18
C MET A 31 2.80 -9.17 11.94
N SER A 32 1.63 -9.07 12.57
CA SER A 32 0.47 -9.92 12.32
C SER A 32 -0.34 -9.43 11.13
N CYS A 33 -1.29 -10.24 10.68
CA CYS A 33 -2.29 -9.80 9.71
C CYS A 33 -3.15 -8.64 10.23
N ALA A 34 -3.46 -8.58 11.52
CA ALA A 34 -4.18 -7.46 12.12
C ALA A 34 -3.38 -6.15 12.07
N ASP A 35 -2.07 -6.22 12.27
CA ASP A 35 -1.19 -5.05 12.16
C ASP A 35 -1.11 -4.53 10.72
N PHE A 36 -1.19 -5.42 9.73
CA PHE A 36 -1.15 -5.07 8.31
C PHE A 36 -2.44 -4.36 7.85
N THR A 37 -3.62 -4.84 8.25
CA THR A 37 -4.91 -4.30 7.76
C THR A 37 -5.19 -2.87 8.23
N VAL A 38 -4.46 -2.39 9.24
CA VAL A 38 -4.55 -1.01 9.73
C VAL A 38 -3.46 -0.09 9.16
N VAL A 39 -2.55 -0.61 8.34
CA VAL A 39 -1.63 0.23 7.55
C VAL A 39 -2.46 0.97 6.51
N ASP A 40 -2.14 2.23 6.29
CA ASP A 40 -2.77 3.05 5.24
C ASP A 40 -2.67 2.34 3.89
N GLU A 41 -3.80 2.28 3.20
CA GLU A 41 -3.98 1.54 1.94
C GLU A 41 -2.94 1.93 0.88
N ALA A 42 -2.46 3.19 0.88
CA ALA A 42 -1.42 3.65 -0.03
C ALA A 42 -0.06 2.94 0.17
N TYR A 43 0.19 2.39 1.38
CA TYR A 43 1.46 1.74 1.72
C TYR A 43 1.37 0.22 1.83
N GLN A 44 0.17 -0.35 1.90
CA GLN A 44 -0.04 -1.80 1.96
C GLN A 44 0.64 -2.57 0.81
N PRO A 45 0.57 -2.13 -0.46
CA PRO A 45 1.21 -2.85 -1.56
C PRO A 45 2.73 -2.95 -1.39
N ALA A 46 3.38 -1.89 -0.90
CA ALA A 46 4.81 -1.88 -0.68
C ALA A 46 5.25 -2.97 0.31
N LEU A 47 4.44 -3.24 1.35
CA LEU A 47 4.70 -4.31 2.31
C LEU A 47 4.54 -5.70 1.68
N VAL A 48 3.54 -5.88 0.81
CA VAL A 48 3.33 -7.13 0.08
C VAL A 48 4.51 -7.41 -0.88
N TYR A 49 4.93 -6.41 -1.66
CA TYR A 49 6.09 -6.53 -2.55
C TYR A 49 7.39 -6.76 -1.78
N TRP A 50 7.56 -6.15 -0.60
CA TRP A 50 8.72 -6.40 0.25
C TRP A 50 8.80 -7.87 0.69
N VAL A 51 7.68 -8.50 1.05
CA VAL A 51 7.66 -9.93 1.42
C VAL A 51 8.05 -10.82 0.25
N ALA A 52 7.67 -10.45 -0.97
CA ALA A 52 8.11 -11.17 -2.17
C ALA A 52 9.64 -11.07 -2.38
N GLY A 53 10.26 -9.95 -2.03
CA GLY A 53 11.68 -9.68 -2.26
C GLY A 53 12.65 -10.15 -1.17
N VAL A 54 12.34 -9.99 0.13
CA VAL A 54 13.37 -9.96 1.20
C VAL A 54 14.11 -11.29 1.44
N ASP A 55 13.52 -12.43 1.07
CA ASP A 55 14.03 -13.76 1.45
C ASP A 55 14.10 -14.75 0.27
N LYS A 56 14.22 -14.24 -0.97
CA LYS A 56 14.29 -15.06 -2.18
C LYS A 56 13.10 -16.03 -2.33
N LEU A 57 11.91 -15.49 -2.57
CA LEU A 57 10.99 -16.15 -3.51
C LEU A 57 11.47 -16.04 -4.97
N GLY A 58 12.78 -15.86 -5.20
CA GLY A 58 13.38 -15.90 -6.52
C GLY A 58 13.17 -14.64 -7.37
N VAL A 59 13.10 -13.44 -6.79
CA VAL A 59 13.13 -12.19 -7.59
C VAL A 59 14.46 -12.12 -8.33
N ARG A 60 14.44 -12.36 -9.64
CA ARG A 60 15.59 -12.30 -10.56
C ARG A 60 15.60 -10.95 -11.27
N GLU A 61 16.77 -10.55 -11.76
CA GLU A 61 16.88 -9.38 -12.66
C GLU A 61 16.00 -9.52 -13.92
N THR A 62 15.60 -10.75 -14.27
CA THR A 62 14.76 -11.08 -15.43
C THR A 62 13.27 -11.11 -15.12
N ASP A 63 12.86 -10.94 -13.87
CA ASP A 63 11.44 -10.97 -13.51
C ASP A 63 10.77 -9.65 -13.90
N THR A 64 9.59 -9.75 -14.51
CA THR A 64 8.78 -8.57 -14.85
C THR A 64 7.78 -8.35 -13.73
N PHE A 65 7.78 -7.14 -13.17
CA PHE A 65 6.77 -6.72 -12.22
C PHE A 65 5.53 -6.28 -12.97
N VAL A 66 4.38 -6.85 -12.60
CA VAL A 66 3.10 -6.31 -13.04
C VAL A 66 2.92 -4.97 -12.31
N VAL A 67 3.09 -3.86 -13.03
CA VAL A 67 2.69 -2.51 -12.58
C VAL A 67 1.21 -2.37 -12.86
N ASP A 68 0.41 -3.19 -12.19
CA ASP A 68 -1.02 -2.91 -12.07
C ASP A 68 -1.16 -1.89 -10.95
N THR A 69 -2.05 -0.90 -11.12
CA THR A 69 -2.31 0.08 -10.06
C THR A 69 -2.51 -0.68 -8.75
N ALA A 70 -1.72 -0.38 -7.72
CA ALA A 70 -1.39 -1.26 -6.61
C ALA A 70 -2.56 -1.85 -5.75
N HIS A 71 -3.81 -1.59 -6.15
CA HIS A 71 -5.05 -1.98 -5.51
C HIS A 71 -5.35 -3.51 -5.48
N PRO A 72 -5.32 -4.29 -6.58
CA PRO A 72 -5.87 -5.66 -6.54
C PRO A 72 -5.03 -6.61 -5.68
N VAL A 73 -3.73 -6.33 -5.59
CA VAL A 73 -2.78 -7.14 -4.82
C VAL A 73 -2.96 -6.98 -3.32
N SER A 74 -3.01 -5.74 -2.82
CA SER A 74 -3.18 -5.50 -1.38
C SER A 74 -4.59 -5.84 -0.91
N GLU A 75 -5.62 -5.58 -1.72
CA GLU A 75 -7.01 -5.91 -1.40
C GLU A 75 -7.18 -7.40 -1.10
N THR A 76 -6.66 -8.28 -1.97
CA THR A 76 -6.71 -9.73 -1.77
C THR A 76 -6.03 -10.15 -0.46
N VAL A 77 -4.86 -9.57 -0.16
CA VAL A 77 -4.14 -9.87 1.09
C VAL A 77 -4.90 -9.32 2.30
N VAL A 78 -5.51 -8.14 2.21
CA VAL A 78 -6.32 -7.53 3.26
C VAL A 78 -7.53 -8.41 3.58
N GLU A 79 -8.25 -8.91 2.57
CA GLU A 79 -9.39 -9.80 2.78
C GLU A 79 -8.98 -11.09 3.50
N GLU A 80 -7.91 -11.73 3.04
CA GLU A 80 -7.40 -12.98 3.63
C GLU A 80 -6.84 -12.75 5.05
N CYS A 81 -6.24 -11.59 5.32
CA CYS A 81 -5.79 -11.20 6.66
C CYS A 81 -6.94 -10.85 7.61
N LYS A 82 -8.06 -10.31 7.11
CA LYS A 82 -9.27 -10.12 7.93
C LYS A 82 -9.86 -11.46 8.38
N ASN A 83 -9.76 -12.50 7.55
CA ASN A 83 -10.23 -13.85 7.87
C ASN A 83 -9.31 -14.60 8.85
N ASP A 84 -8.03 -14.21 8.93
CA ASP A 84 -7.02 -14.87 9.77
C ASP A 84 -6.08 -13.83 10.43
N PRO A 85 -6.61 -13.00 11.36
CA PRO A 85 -5.90 -11.82 11.87
C PRO A 85 -4.67 -12.15 12.71
N GLN A 86 -4.62 -13.37 13.28
CA GLN A 86 -3.52 -13.83 14.14
C GLN A 86 -2.37 -14.46 13.35
N ALA A 87 -2.56 -14.73 12.05
CA ALA A 87 -1.49 -15.27 11.23
C ALA A 87 -0.31 -14.29 11.10
N PRO A 88 0.93 -14.79 11.07
CA PRO A 88 2.09 -13.99 10.71
C PRO A 88 1.94 -13.47 9.28
N PHE A 89 2.06 -12.14 9.10
CA PHE A 89 1.84 -11.47 7.82
C PHE A 89 2.70 -12.07 6.68
N MET A 90 4.00 -12.26 6.93
CA MET A 90 4.90 -12.85 5.93
C MET A 90 4.46 -14.26 5.49
N SER A 91 4.03 -15.09 6.44
CA SER A 91 3.57 -16.45 6.12
C SER A 91 2.32 -16.39 5.25
N LYS A 92 1.37 -15.51 5.59
CA LYS A 92 0.13 -15.35 4.81
C LYS A 92 0.43 -14.93 3.38
N VAL A 93 1.21 -13.87 3.18
CA VAL A 93 1.55 -13.35 1.85
C VAL A 93 2.28 -14.41 1.02
N ARG A 94 3.27 -15.11 1.60
CA ARG A 94 3.98 -16.20 0.91
C ARG A 94 3.03 -17.32 0.46
N SER A 95 2.12 -17.75 1.35
CA SER A 95 1.13 -18.77 1.00
C SER A 95 0.22 -18.35 -0.15
N LEU A 96 -0.19 -17.08 -0.20
CA LEU A 96 -1.02 -16.55 -1.28
C LEU A 96 -0.28 -16.49 -2.62
N ILE A 97 1.00 -16.11 -2.61
CA ILE A 97 1.87 -16.12 -3.80
C ILE A 97 2.05 -17.56 -4.31
N ILE A 98 2.39 -18.50 -3.42
CA ILE A 98 2.58 -19.92 -3.77
C ILE A 98 1.29 -20.52 -4.32
N ALA A 99 0.14 -20.15 -3.76
CA ALA A 99 -1.18 -20.57 -4.23
C ALA A 99 -1.64 -19.85 -5.51
N LYS A 100 -0.81 -18.94 -6.08
CA LYS A 100 -1.14 -18.09 -7.24
C LYS A 100 -2.41 -17.26 -7.06
N LYS A 101 -2.77 -16.96 -5.80
CA LYS A 101 -3.90 -16.07 -5.46
C LYS A 101 -3.53 -14.59 -5.57
N VAL A 102 -2.22 -14.28 -5.59
CA VAL A 102 -1.69 -12.94 -5.83
C VAL A 102 -0.61 -13.03 -6.90
N SER A 103 -0.86 -12.42 -8.05
CA SER A 103 0.08 -12.41 -9.18
C SER A 103 1.10 -11.29 -9.00
N LEU A 104 2.17 -11.54 -8.22
CA LEU A 104 3.24 -10.57 -8.00
C LEU A 104 4.40 -10.68 -8.98
N LEU A 105 4.66 -11.90 -9.47
CA LEU A 105 5.84 -12.25 -10.25
C LEU A 105 5.41 -13.20 -11.37
N GLU A 106 5.74 -12.88 -12.61
CA GLU A 106 5.73 -13.83 -13.72
C GLU A 106 7.16 -14.36 -13.91
N HIS A 107 7.34 -15.67 -13.72
CA HIS A 107 8.60 -16.34 -14.01
C HIS A 107 8.58 -16.86 -15.45
N HIS A 108 9.52 -16.39 -16.27
CA HIS A 108 9.83 -16.95 -17.59
C HIS A 108 10.91 -18.03 -17.52
#